data_AF-A0A2X2HNR1-F1
#
_entry.id   AF-A0A2X2HNR1-F1
#
_cell.length_a   1.000
_cell.length_b   1.000
_cell.length_c   1.000
_cell.angle_alpha   90.00
_cell.angle_beta   90.00
_cell.angle_gamma   90.00
#
_symmetry.space_group_name_H-M   'P 1'
#
loop_
_entity.id
_entity.type
_entity.pdbx_description
1 polymer ?
#
loop_
_entity_poly.entity_id
_entity_poly.type
_entity_poly.pdbx_seq_one_letter_code
_entity_poly.pdbx_strand_id
1 'polypeptide(L)' 'MKYTPVGVDIAKHVIQIHFINEHTGEVVDKQLRRRIF' A
#
# COMPACT_ATOMS: atom_id res chain seq x y z
N MET A 1 14.47 4.68 -2.10
CA MET A 1 13.30 5.45 -1.59
C MET A 1 12.69 4.63 -0.48
N LYS A 2 12.62 5.18 0.74
CA LYS A 2 12.00 4.54 1.90
C LYS A 2 10.53 4.94 1.91
N TYR A 3 9.65 3.95 1.83
CA TYR A 3 8.21 4.13 1.82
C TYR A 3 7.67 3.73 3.18
N THR A 4 7.05 4.67 3.89
CA THR A 4 6.46 4.41 5.21
C THR A 4 4.98 4.07 5.01
N PRO A 5 4.49 2.90 5.46
CA PRO A 5 3.08 2.57 5.34
C PRO A 5 2.28 3.47 6.29
N VAL A 6 1.26 4.14 5.75
CA VAL A 6 0.38 5.06 6.50
C VAL A 6 -1.04 4.53 6.63
N GLY A 7 -1.43 3.57 5.79
CA GLY A 7 -2.77 2.98 5.82
C GLY A 7 -2.83 1.66 5.06
N VAL A 8 -3.83 0.84 5.39
CA VAL A 8 -4.11 -0.41 4.69
C VAL A 8 -5.62 -0.58 4.56
N ASP A 9 -6.09 -0.74 3.33
CA ASP A 9 -7.47 -1.14 3.04
C ASP A 9 -7.53 -2.63 2.70
N ILE A 10 -8.47 -3.34 3.33
CA ILE A 10 -8.63 -4.78 3.16
C ILE A 10 -10.01 -5.09 2.61
N ALA A 11 -10.04 -5.62 1.38
CA ALA A 11 -11.21 -6.22 0.75
C ALA A 11 -10.99 -7.74 0.56
N LYS A 12 -12.06 -8.48 0.21
CA LYS A 12 -12.05 -9.97 0.16
C LYS A 12 -10.82 -10.59 -0.50
N HIS A 13 -10.36 -10.04 -1.62
CA HIS A 13 -9.24 -10.59 -2.40
C HIS A 13 -8.13 -9.57 -2.68
N VAL A 14 -8.25 -8.36 -2.12
CA VAL A 14 -7.41 -7.22 -2.45
C VAL A 14 -7.03 -6.52 -1.16
N ILE A 15 -5.73 -6.36 -0.96
CA ILE A 15 -5.17 -5.52 0.09
C ILE A 15 -4.54 -4.33 -0.62
N GLN A 16 -4.90 -3.11 -0.27
CA GLN A 16 -4.26 -1.90 -0.78
C GLN A 16 -3.46 -1.28 0.35
N ILE A 17 -2.15 -1.11 0.14
CA ILE A 17 -1.27 -0.48 1.11
C ILE A 17 -0.98 0.94 0.63
N HIS A 18 -1.27 1.90 1.48
CA HIS A 18 -0.96 3.32 1.30
C HIS A 18 0.43 3.57 1.86
N PHE A 19 1.35 4.00 0.99
CA PHE A 19 2.69 4.41 1.39
C PHE A 19 2.85 5.91 1.26
N ILE A 20 3.58 6.53 2.17
CA ILE A 20 4.08 7.90 1.99
C ILE A 20 5.57 7.87 1.72
N ASN A 21 6.01 8.67 0.76
CA ASN A 21 7.42 9.00 0.58
C ASN A 21 7.80 10.06 1.62
N GLU A 22 8.72 9.71 2.53
CA GLU A 22 9.13 10.58 3.63
C GLU A 22 9.77 11.90 3.15
N HIS A 23 10.34 11.94 1.94
CA HIS A 23 11.05 13.11 1.43
C HIS A 23 10.19 14.03 0.57
N THR A 24 9.20 13.50 -0.15
CA THR A 24 8.33 14.29 -1.05
C THR A 24 6.92 14.48 -0.50
N GLY A 25 6.52 13.68 0.50
CA GLY A 25 5.15 13.64 0.99
C GLY A 25 4.16 12.99 0.02
N GLU A 26 4.64 12.46 -1.11
CA GLU A 26 3.79 11.78 -2.09
C GLU A 26 3.22 10.48 -1.50
N VAL A 27 1.93 10.29 -1.71
CA VAL A 27 1.24 9.05 -1.36
C VAL A 27 1.20 8.14 -2.57
N VAL A 28 1.59 6.89 -2.37
CA VAL A 28 1.62 5.85 -3.40
C VAL A 28 0.83 4.64 -2.92
N ASP A 29 -0.15 4.24 -3.73
CA ASP A 29 -0.95 3.05 -3.51
C ASP A 29 -0.28 1.81 -4.10
N LYS A 30 -0.16 0.75 -3.29
CA LYS A 30 0.29 -0.56 -3.76
C LYS A 30 -0.76 -1.62 -3.50
N GLN A 31 -1.28 -2.19 -4.59
CA GLN A 31 -2.26 -3.27 -4.51
C GLN A 31 -1.56 -4.63 -4.41
N LEU A 32 -1.84 -5.36 -3.33
CA LEU A 32 -1.53 -6.77 -3.14
C LEU A 32 -2.80 -7.59 -3.37
N ARG A 33 -2.80 -8.38 -4.45
CA ARG A 33 -3.84 -9.39 -4.66
C ARG A 33 -3.39 -10.67 -3.99
N ARG A 34 -4.28 -11.30 -3.23
CA ARG A 34 -4.03 -12.66 -2.74
C ARG A 34 -4.03 -13.58 -3.96
N ARG A 35 -2.84 -14.02 -4.40
CA ARG A 35 -2.72 -15.11 -5.38
C ARG A 35 -3.26 -16.35 -4.66
N ILE A 36 -4.45 -16.76 -5.04
CA ILE A 36 -5.13 -17.94 -4.48
C ILE A 36 -4.21 -19.15 -4.75
N PHE A 37 -4.11 -20.04 -3.75
CA PHE A 37 -3.20 -21.19 -3.61
C PHE A 37 -2.86 -21.92 -4.92
#